data_AF-A0A953Q7K5-F1
#
_entry.id   AF-A0A953Q7K5-F1
#
_cell.length_a   1.000
_cell.length_b   1.000
_cell.length_c   1.000
_cell.angle_alpha   90.00
_cell.angle_beta   90.00
_cell.angle_gamma   90.00
#
_symmetry.space_group_name_H-M   'P 1'
#
loop_
_entity.id
_entity.type
_entity.pdbx_description
1 polymer ?
#
loop_
_entity_poly.entity_id
_entity_poly.type
_entity_poly.pdbx_seq_one_letter_code
_entity_poly.pdbx_strand_id
1 'polypeptide(L)'
;MKKTTAFTTLLLLSSMAVWAKPAAARSARATTALEPPHPMQAGAQAAEEKKPQWKSREEYDAFQAVVGEKDPNKKIADAEAFLKKYETSDFKYLVYLTEMQAYAQLNKSEDAIAAARNALKARPDSIDTIDGLAYLAYTFPFTFKADDPEASAKLTEADSWAKSGLQLLQNFKKPDNVTDEQFQAFVKPKRAVFNSTAGFVALQQKNYSAAITSLKAATDDNPSSWYSYYWMGLAYLYATPRDYDHGIWYYARAVSLAKAAKDPNAEGWEKYLKQTYVSYHGTDTGLSDVIAQAAASPNPPEGFKVAPVEAPKATGNAMVDAFNQMTFPLKLGGDTAQKQWDQIKGQPLELGGTIQSVDKGTDAGTYLVHIAILDTTKSVDGYDVELKDTTQPNVKNLAKGDLVVFKGTLDSYSATPNLILSLSGSISKPDPLPDKPEVKAKPKPKPAPRKRPARRKTTGR
;
A
#
# COMPACT_ATOMS: atom_id res chain seq x y z
N MET A 1 8.33 -11.63 -73.33
CA MET A 1 9.16 -10.57 -72.72
C MET A 1 8.64 -10.30 -71.31
N LYS A 2 9.41 -10.68 -70.30
CA LYS A 2 9.03 -10.63 -68.87
C LYS A 2 9.34 -9.24 -68.31
N LYS A 3 8.41 -8.66 -67.55
CA LYS A 3 8.57 -7.39 -66.82
C LYS A 3 9.21 -7.68 -65.46
N THR A 4 10.35 -7.08 -65.20
CA THR A 4 11.04 -7.03 -63.90
C THR A 4 10.56 -5.79 -63.12
N THR A 5 9.93 -6.02 -61.97
CA THR A 5 9.58 -4.98 -61.00
C THR A 5 10.73 -4.88 -60.00
N ALA A 6 11.36 -3.71 -59.91
CA ALA A 6 12.44 -3.42 -58.97
C ALA A 6 11.85 -3.01 -57.61
N PHE A 7 12.25 -3.72 -56.57
CA PHE A 7 12.13 -3.31 -55.17
C PHE A 7 13.22 -2.27 -54.89
N THR A 8 12.86 -1.15 -54.26
CA THR A 8 13.84 -0.20 -53.72
C THR A 8 13.66 -0.08 -52.21
N THR A 9 14.56 -0.75 -51.52
CA THR A 9 14.93 -0.62 -50.11
C THR A 9 15.51 0.78 -49.86
N LEU A 10 15.23 1.41 -48.72
CA LEU A 10 16.16 2.39 -48.16
C LEU A 10 16.16 2.38 -46.62
N LEU A 11 17.27 1.86 -46.10
CA LEU A 11 17.80 2.02 -44.75
C LEU A 11 18.33 3.45 -44.55
N LEU A 12 18.17 4.00 -43.34
CA LEU A 12 19.17 4.90 -42.73
C LEU A 12 19.00 4.92 -41.21
N LEU A 13 19.78 4.08 -40.53
CA LEU A 13 20.10 4.17 -39.11
C LEU A 13 21.61 4.34 -39.03
N SER A 14 22.06 5.57 -38.77
CA SER A 14 23.46 5.88 -38.50
C SER A 14 23.73 5.68 -37.01
N SER A 15 24.56 4.68 -36.74
CA SER A 15 25.22 4.39 -35.47
C SER A 15 26.26 5.45 -35.10
N MET A 16 26.32 5.82 -33.82
CA MET A 16 27.60 6.08 -33.16
C MET A 16 27.66 5.30 -31.85
N ALA A 17 28.57 4.32 -31.83
CA ALA A 17 29.01 3.63 -30.63
C ALA A 17 30.30 4.30 -30.13
N VAL A 18 30.40 4.56 -28.82
CA VAL A 18 31.67 4.77 -28.12
C VAL A 18 31.69 3.81 -26.93
N TRP A 19 32.79 3.06 -26.79
CA TRP A 19 33.00 2.02 -25.79
C TRP A 19 33.36 2.58 -24.40
N ALA A 20 32.58 2.13 -23.40
CA ALA A 20 32.83 1.74 -22.00
C ALA A 20 33.95 2.35 -21.12
N LYS A 21 33.57 2.73 -19.88
CA LYS A 21 34.07 2.20 -18.58
C LYS A 21 32.98 2.28 -17.47
N PRO A 22 33.03 1.44 -16.40
CA PRO A 22 31.88 1.15 -15.54
C PRO A 22 31.84 1.98 -14.23
N ALA A 23 30.68 1.89 -13.54
CA ALA A 23 30.35 2.37 -12.19
C ALA A 23 29.76 3.80 -12.06
N ALA A 24 28.44 3.85 -11.99
CA ALA A 24 27.65 4.48 -10.93
C ALA A 24 26.17 4.26 -11.25
N ALA A 25 25.39 3.77 -10.29
CA ALA A 25 23.96 3.54 -10.41
C ALA A 25 23.25 4.82 -10.86
N ARG A 26 22.98 4.92 -12.16
CA ARG A 26 22.21 6.01 -12.75
C ARG A 26 20.76 5.60 -12.67
N SER A 27 20.04 6.25 -11.75
CA SER A 27 18.59 6.15 -11.62
C SER A 27 17.95 6.18 -13.01
N ALA A 28 17.33 5.07 -13.41
CA ALA A 28 16.59 4.97 -14.65
C ALA A 28 15.36 5.86 -14.50
N ARG A 29 15.50 7.12 -14.88
CA ARG A 29 14.37 7.99 -15.17
C ARG A 29 13.69 7.35 -16.38
N ALA A 30 12.69 6.50 -16.13
CA ALA A 30 11.78 6.03 -17.16
C ALA A 30 10.93 7.22 -17.61
N THR A 31 11.54 8.16 -18.33
CA THR A 31 10.80 8.91 -19.33
C THR A 31 10.43 7.89 -20.38
N THR A 32 9.23 7.33 -20.29
CA THR A 32 8.56 6.73 -21.44
C THR A 32 8.39 7.85 -22.47
N ALA A 33 9.45 8.10 -23.24
CA ALA A 33 9.32 8.83 -24.48
C ALA A 33 8.41 7.97 -25.35
N LEU A 34 7.14 8.37 -25.44
CA LEU A 34 6.22 7.85 -26.44
C LEU A 34 6.83 8.23 -27.80
N GLU A 35 7.56 7.29 -28.39
CA GLU A 35 7.97 7.38 -29.79
C GLU A 35 6.71 7.50 -30.67
N PRO A 36 6.79 8.20 -31.83
CA PRO A 36 5.65 8.31 -32.75
C PRO A 36 5.12 6.91 -33.12
N PRO A 37 3.82 6.78 -33.44
CA PRO A 37 3.22 5.48 -33.72
C PRO A 37 3.78 4.99 -35.05
N HIS A 38 4.70 4.03 -34.99
CA HIS A 38 5.16 3.30 -36.16
C HIS A 38 4.40 1.99 -36.24
N PRO A 39 3.68 1.70 -37.34
CA PRO A 39 3.13 0.38 -37.53
C PRO A 39 4.29 -0.62 -37.61
N MET A 40 4.42 -1.50 -36.62
CA MET A 40 5.24 -2.69 -36.78
C MET A 40 4.52 -3.59 -37.80
N GLN A 41 5.02 -3.60 -39.03
CA GLN A 41 4.46 -4.44 -40.09
C GLN A 41 4.57 -5.91 -39.69
N ALA A 42 3.43 -6.50 -39.35
CA ALA A 42 3.28 -7.91 -39.03
C ALA A 42 3.41 -8.78 -40.28
N GLY A 43 4.20 -9.85 -40.19
CA GLY A 43 4.16 -10.97 -41.14
C GLY A 43 2.78 -11.62 -41.13
N ALA A 44 2.22 -11.83 -42.32
CA ALA A 44 0.84 -12.20 -42.56
C ALA A 44 0.45 -13.59 -42.01
N GLN A 45 -0.63 -13.65 -41.22
CA GLN A 45 -1.78 -14.57 -41.36
C GLN A 45 -2.68 -14.49 -40.13
N ALA A 46 -3.73 -13.69 -40.24
CA ALA A 46 -5.05 -13.83 -39.61
C ALA A 46 -6.07 -13.28 -40.65
N ALA A 47 -7.35 -13.65 -40.53
CA ALA A 47 -8.43 -13.43 -41.50
C ALA A 47 -8.34 -12.12 -42.31
N GLU A 48 -8.77 -12.15 -43.59
CA GLU A 48 -8.77 -11.02 -44.55
C GLU A 48 -9.45 -9.75 -44.00
N GLU A 49 -8.79 -9.03 -43.08
CA GLU A 49 -9.02 -7.61 -42.87
C GLU A 49 -8.54 -6.92 -44.14
N LYS A 50 -9.47 -6.20 -44.78
CA LYS A 50 -9.17 -5.35 -45.93
C LYS A 50 -8.05 -4.39 -45.52
N LYS A 51 -6.84 -4.61 -46.05
CA LYS A 51 -5.67 -3.79 -45.71
C LYS A 51 -6.01 -2.32 -46.01
N PRO A 52 -5.75 -1.38 -45.09
CA PRO A 52 -5.99 0.05 -45.32
C PRO A 52 -5.35 0.53 -46.63
N GLN A 53 -6.08 1.32 -47.42
CA GLN A 53 -5.58 1.85 -48.69
C GLN A 53 -5.75 3.37 -48.77
N TRP A 54 -4.76 4.03 -49.36
CA TRP A 54 -4.84 5.45 -49.67
C TRP A 54 -5.82 5.64 -50.83
N LYS A 55 -6.74 6.59 -50.66
CA LYS A 55 -7.74 6.94 -51.67
C LYS A 55 -7.22 7.98 -52.64
N SER A 56 -6.19 8.74 -52.26
CA SER A 56 -5.49 9.65 -53.16
C SER A 56 -4.05 9.92 -52.71
N ARG A 57 -3.24 10.52 -53.60
CA ARG A 57 -1.87 10.94 -53.27
C ARG A 57 -1.88 12.08 -52.26
N GLU A 58 -2.83 13.00 -52.41
CA GLU A 58 -3.01 14.14 -51.51
C GLU A 58 -3.37 13.69 -50.09
N GLU A 59 -4.15 12.61 -49.93
CA GLU A 59 -4.42 12.01 -48.62
C GLU A 59 -3.13 11.48 -47.98
N TYR A 60 -2.32 10.73 -48.75
CA TYR A 60 -1.04 10.23 -48.26
C TYR A 60 -0.11 11.37 -47.82
N ASP A 61 0.05 12.39 -48.66
CA ASP A 61 0.94 13.53 -48.36
C ASP A 61 0.42 14.32 -47.14
N ALA A 62 -0.90 14.50 -47.00
CA ALA A 62 -1.50 15.13 -45.83
C ALA A 62 -1.28 14.31 -44.55
N PHE A 63 -1.41 12.98 -44.61
CA PHE A 63 -1.11 12.11 -43.49
C PHE A 63 0.36 12.19 -43.08
N GLN A 64 1.29 12.16 -44.05
CA GLN A 64 2.72 12.29 -43.78
C GLN A 64 3.04 13.64 -43.12
N ALA A 65 2.36 14.73 -43.52
CA ALA A 65 2.49 16.02 -42.86
C ALA A 65 2.04 15.98 -41.39
N VAL A 66 0.90 15.34 -41.08
CA VAL A 66 0.43 15.16 -39.69
C VAL A 66 1.45 14.38 -38.85
N VAL A 67 1.92 13.23 -39.35
CA VAL A 67 2.85 12.37 -38.61
C VAL A 67 4.21 13.05 -38.44
N GLY A 68 4.69 13.73 -39.47
CA GLY A 68 5.99 14.41 -39.51
C GLY A 68 6.04 15.73 -38.74
N GLU A 69 4.90 16.31 -38.39
CA GLU A 69 4.83 17.52 -37.56
C GLU A 69 5.47 17.26 -36.18
N LYS A 70 6.14 18.26 -35.61
CA LYS A 70 6.84 18.15 -34.33
C LYS A 70 6.20 19.00 -33.23
N ASP A 71 5.58 20.11 -33.58
CA ASP A 71 4.85 20.92 -32.60
C ASP A 71 3.52 20.23 -32.23
N PRO A 72 3.26 19.94 -30.95
CA PRO A 72 2.05 19.21 -30.56
C PRO A 72 0.74 19.95 -30.89
N ASN A 73 0.71 21.29 -30.77
CA ASN A 73 -0.50 22.06 -31.07
C ASN A 73 -0.77 22.10 -32.58
N LYS A 74 0.27 22.30 -33.39
CA LYS A 74 0.16 22.25 -34.85
C LYS A 74 -0.20 20.85 -35.34
N LYS A 75 0.38 19.81 -34.73
CA LYS A 75 0.05 18.41 -35.02
C LYS A 75 -1.44 18.11 -34.80
N ILE A 76 -2.02 18.61 -33.71
CA ILE A 76 -3.46 18.49 -33.44
C ILE A 76 -4.27 19.21 -34.54
N ALA A 77 -3.94 20.47 -34.84
CA ALA A 77 -4.66 21.22 -35.86
C ALA A 77 -4.59 20.57 -37.25
N ASP A 78 -3.42 20.04 -37.63
CA ASP A 78 -3.23 19.32 -38.90
C ASP A 78 -4.01 17.98 -38.91
N ALA A 79 -4.04 17.27 -37.78
CA ALA A 79 -4.80 16.03 -37.63
C ALA A 79 -6.32 16.27 -37.72
N GLU A 80 -6.85 17.28 -37.03
CA GLU A 80 -8.26 17.67 -37.12
C GLU A 80 -8.64 18.07 -38.55
N ALA A 81 -7.77 18.82 -39.22
CA ALA A 81 -7.95 19.19 -40.63
C ALA A 81 -7.96 17.96 -41.55
N PHE A 82 -7.08 16.98 -41.31
CA PHE A 82 -7.09 15.70 -42.02
C PHE A 82 -8.42 14.97 -41.81
N LEU A 83 -8.85 14.81 -40.56
CA LEU A 83 -10.06 14.06 -40.20
C LEU A 83 -11.34 14.66 -40.81
N LYS A 84 -11.38 15.99 -40.91
CA LYS A 84 -12.45 16.75 -41.57
C LYS A 84 -12.41 16.64 -43.09
N LYS A 85 -11.22 16.65 -43.70
CA LYS A 85 -11.08 16.60 -45.16
C LYS A 85 -11.25 15.19 -45.71
N TYR A 86 -10.76 14.18 -45.00
CA TYR A 86 -10.70 12.80 -45.43
C TYR A 86 -11.64 11.92 -44.59
N GLU A 87 -12.93 12.25 -44.60
CA GLU A 87 -13.93 11.63 -43.70
C GLU A 87 -14.11 10.12 -43.87
N THR A 88 -13.73 9.56 -45.03
CA THR A 88 -13.83 8.13 -45.28
C THR A 88 -12.48 7.42 -45.21
N SER A 89 -11.39 8.11 -44.85
CA SER A 89 -10.04 7.53 -44.84
C SER A 89 -9.94 6.25 -44.02
N ASP A 90 -9.25 5.25 -44.57
CA ASP A 90 -8.98 3.99 -43.86
C ASP A 90 -7.91 4.18 -42.76
N PHE A 91 -7.20 5.33 -42.74
CA PHE A 91 -6.11 5.65 -41.82
C PHE A 91 -6.53 6.59 -40.68
N LYS A 92 -7.82 6.93 -40.56
CA LYS A 92 -8.31 7.81 -39.48
C LYS A 92 -7.89 7.36 -38.09
N TYR A 93 -7.86 6.05 -37.84
CA TYR A 93 -7.45 5.51 -36.54
C TYR A 93 -6.00 5.92 -36.19
N LEU A 94 -5.07 5.94 -37.15
CA LEU A 94 -3.69 6.41 -36.91
C LEU A 94 -3.63 7.92 -36.65
N VAL A 95 -4.50 8.68 -37.29
CA VAL A 95 -4.59 10.14 -37.05
C VAL A 95 -5.14 10.40 -35.64
N TYR A 96 -6.18 9.69 -35.21
CA TYR A 96 -6.66 9.74 -33.83
C TYR A 96 -5.60 9.30 -32.81
N LEU A 97 -4.79 8.28 -33.09
CA LEU A 97 -3.66 7.90 -32.22
C LEU A 97 -2.58 9.00 -32.18
N THR A 98 -2.37 9.70 -33.29
CA THR A 98 -1.44 10.84 -33.35
C THR A 98 -1.95 12.02 -32.52
N GLU A 99 -3.24 12.33 -32.59
CA GLU A 99 -3.90 13.31 -31.71
C GLU A 99 -3.78 12.90 -30.23
N MET A 100 -4.08 11.63 -29.91
CA MET A 100 -3.96 11.10 -28.54
C MET A 100 -2.56 11.35 -27.98
N GLN A 101 -1.52 11.03 -28.75
CA GLN A 101 -0.14 11.26 -28.32
C GLN A 101 0.17 12.75 -28.14
N ALA A 102 -0.27 13.62 -29.04
CA ALA A 102 -0.07 15.06 -28.93
C ALA A 102 -0.80 15.65 -27.70
N TYR A 103 -2.04 15.24 -27.46
CA TYR A 103 -2.79 15.63 -26.26
C TYR A 103 -2.13 15.13 -24.98
N ALA A 104 -1.63 13.89 -24.97
CA ALA A 104 -0.90 13.33 -23.82
C ALA A 104 0.38 14.13 -23.52
N GLN A 105 1.14 14.52 -24.55
CA GLN A 105 2.33 15.37 -24.40
C GLN A 105 2.01 16.76 -23.81
N LEU A 106 0.82 17.28 -24.12
CA LEU A 106 0.31 18.55 -23.60
C LEU A 106 -0.37 18.42 -22.23
N ASN A 107 -0.36 17.24 -21.61
CA ASN A 107 -1.09 16.92 -20.37
C ASN A 107 -2.61 17.14 -20.47
N LYS A 108 -3.18 17.07 -21.68
CA LYS A 108 -4.62 17.16 -21.94
C LYS A 108 -5.25 15.76 -21.90
N SER A 109 -5.34 15.19 -20.70
CA SER A 109 -5.69 13.77 -20.52
C SER A 109 -7.09 13.42 -21.03
N GLU A 110 -8.09 14.28 -20.85
CA GLU A 110 -9.46 14.03 -21.31
C GLU A 110 -9.55 13.97 -22.84
N ASP A 111 -8.90 14.91 -23.53
CA ASP A 111 -8.83 14.94 -24.99
C ASP A 111 -8.09 13.71 -25.53
N ALA A 112 -6.99 13.31 -24.89
CA ALA A 112 -6.24 12.11 -25.25
C ALA A 112 -7.10 10.85 -25.09
N ILE A 113 -7.88 10.73 -24.01
CA ILE A 113 -8.81 9.61 -23.80
C ILE A 113 -9.89 9.59 -24.89
N ALA A 114 -10.43 10.75 -25.27
CA ALA A 114 -11.42 10.86 -26.34
C ALA A 114 -10.83 10.43 -27.69
N ALA A 115 -9.63 10.90 -28.03
CA ALA A 115 -8.92 10.52 -29.25
C ALA A 115 -8.61 9.02 -29.29
N ALA A 116 -8.14 8.43 -28.18
CA ALA A 116 -7.92 6.98 -28.08
C ALA A 116 -9.21 6.18 -28.33
N ARG A 117 -10.34 6.59 -27.73
CA ARG A 117 -11.65 5.97 -27.98
C ARG A 117 -12.08 6.11 -29.44
N ASN A 118 -11.82 7.25 -30.08
CA ASN A 118 -12.12 7.45 -31.50
C ASN A 118 -11.26 6.56 -32.40
N ALA A 119 -9.98 6.34 -32.06
CA ALA A 119 -9.14 5.38 -32.77
C ALA A 119 -9.72 3.96 -32.71
N LEU A 120 -10.18 3.52 -31.54
CA LEU A 120 -10.80 2.19 -31.37
C LEU A 120 -12.14 2.07 -32.10
N LYS A 121 -12.94 3.14 -32.17
CA LYS A 121 -14.17 3.14 -32.98
C LYS A 121 -13.86 3.07 -34.48
N ALA A 122 -12.83 3.77 -34.93
CA ALA A 122 -12.42 3.78 -36.33
C ALA A 122 -11.81 2.44 -36.76
N ARG A 123 -11.13 1.73 -35.84
CA ARG A 123 -10.61 0.39 -36.09
C ARG A 123 -10.62 -0.46 -34.81
N PRO A 124 -11.73 -1.18 -34.54
CA PRO A 124 -11.85 -2.03 -33.37
C PRO A 124 -10.99 -3.30 -33.50
N ASP A 125 -10.66 -3.91 -32.37
CA ASP A 125 -10.04 -5.25 -32.26
C ASP A 125 -8.81 -5.49 -33.14
N SER A 126 -7.99 -4.46 -33.34
CA SER A 126 -6.81 -4.53 -34.19
C SER A 126 -5.52 -4.24 -33.41
N ILE A 127 -4.46 -4.97 -33.74
CA ILE A 127 -3.13 -4.70 -33.18
C ILE A 127 -2.65 -3.28 -33.52
N ASP A 128 -3.15 -2.70 -34.63
CA ASP A 128 -2.80 -1.35 -35.07
C ASP A 128 -3.37 -0.24 -34.16
N THR A 129 -4.32 -0.56 -33.27
CA THR A 129 -4.89 0.38 -32.27
C THR A 129 -4.50 0.05 -30.83
N ILE A 130 -3.55 -0.87 -30.63
CA ILE A 130 -3.13 -1.32 -29.30
C ILE A 130 -2.57 -0.20 -28.41
N ASP A 131 -1.95 0.82 -28.99
CA ASP A 131 -1.45 1.97 -28.22
C ASP A 131 -2.60 2.79 -27.63
N GLY A 132 -3.74 2.89 -28.34
CA GLY A 132 -4.96 3.50 -27.83
C GLY A 132 -5.57 2.69 -26.68
N LEU A 133 -5.65 1.35 -26.84
CA LEU A 133 -6.07 0.45 -25.76
C LEU A 133 -5.16 0.58 -24.53
N ALA A 134 -3.85 0.54 -24.73
CA ALA A 134 -2.88 0.64 -23.64
C ALA A 134 -2.96 1.99 -22.93
N TYR A 135 -3.17 3.09 -23.66
CA TYR A 135 -3.35 4.41 -23.07
C TYR A 135 -4.61 4.49 -22.21
N LEU A 136 -5.75 3.99 -22.70
CA LEU A 136 -7.00 3.93 -21.93
C LEU A 136 -6.85 3.06 -20.67
N ALA A 137 -6.26 1.87 -20.83
CA ALA A 137 -6.01 0.96 -19.72
C ALA A 137 -5.08 1.56 -18.65
N TYR A 138 -4.01 2.23 -19.08
CA TYR A 138 -3.03 2.87 -18.19
C TYR A 138 -3.62 4.05 -17.42
N THR A 139 -4.42 4.89 -18.09
CA THR A 139 -4.98 6.10 -17.47
C THR A 139 -6.17 5.81 -16.56
N PHE A 140 -6.91 4.73 -16.83
CA PHE A 140 -8.14 4.39 -16.13
C PHE A 140 -8.04 4.39 -14.58
N PRO A 141 -7.04 3.74 -13.94
CA PRO A 141 -6.95 3.73 -12.48
C PRO A 141 -6.82 5.10 -11.83
N PHE A 142 -6.33 6.10 -12.58
CA PHE A 142 -6.12 7.47 -12.09
C PHE A 142 -7.32 8.38 -12.32
N THR A 143 -8.23 8.00 -13.23
CA THR A 143 -9.46 8.73 -13.53
C THR A 143 -10.70 8.10 -12.90
N PHE A 144 -10.61 6.83 -12.49
CA PHE A 144 -11.71 6.09 -11.89
C PHE A 144 -12.10 6.64 -10.52
N LYS A 145 -13.41 6.74 -10.29
CA LYS A 145 -14.00 7.16 -9.01
C LYS A 145 -15.01 6.09 -8.58
N ALA A 146 -14.83 5.56 -7.37
CA ALA A 146 -15.63 4.44 -6.88
C ALA A 146 -17.07 4.86 -6.49
N ASP A 147 -17.29 6.14 -6.21
CA ASP A 147 -18.59 6.75 -5.86
C ASP A 147 -19.38 7.23 -7.08
N ASP A 148 -18.84 7.07 -8.29
CA ASP A 148 -19.50 7.39 -9.54
C ASP A 148 -20.70 6.44 -9.78
N PRO A 149 -21.91 6.95 -10.12
CA PRO A 149 -23.06 6.12 -10.44
C PRO A 149 -22.80 5.09 -11.56
N GLU A 150 -21.86 5.38 -12.45
CA GLU A 150 -21.46 4.51 -13.56
C GLU A 150 -20.20 3.67 -13.26
N ALA A 151 -19.72 3.64 -12.01
CA ALA A 151 -18.48 2.97 -11.64
C ALA A 151 -18.41 1.51 -12.14
N SER A 152 -19.49 0.75 -11.99
CA SER A 152 -19.57 -0.65 -12.45
C SER A 152 -19.42 -0.79 -13.97
N ALA A 153 -20.07 0.09 -14.74
CA ALA A 153 -19.97 0.12 -16.19
C ALA A 153 -18.55 0.51 -16.64
N LYS A 154 -17.95 1.50 -15.98
CA LYS A 154 -16.57 1.95 -16.22
C LYS A 154 -15.54 0.85 -15.93
N LEU A 155 -15.72 0.08 -14.85
CA LEU A 155 -14.89 -1.09 -14.55
C LEU A 155 -15.03 -2.17 -15.62
N THR A 156 -16.25 -2.42 -16.11
CA THR A 156 -16.51 -3.38 -17.19
C THR A 156 -15.85 -2.94 -18.50
N GLU A 157 -15.91 -1.66 -18.84
CA GLU A 157 -15.23 -1.09 -20.01
C GLU A 157 -13.70 -1.29 -19.90
N ALA A 158 -13.11 -0.98 -18.74
CA ALA A 158 -11.67 -1.15 -18.51
C ALA A 158 -11.21 -2.62 -18.55
N ASP A 159 -12.00 -3.54 -18.01
CA ASP A 159 -11.75 -4.98 -18.10
C ASP A 159 -11.77 -5.46 -19.57
N SER A 160 -12.70 -4.93 -20.38
CA SER A 160 -12.76 -5.24 -21.81
C SER A 160 -11.49 -4.78 -22.54
N TRP A 161 -10.99 -3.57 -22.26
CA TRP A 161 -9.73 -3.09 -22.85
C TRP A 161 -8.55 -3.98 -22.48
N ALA A 162 -8.44 -4.37 -21.20
CA ALA A 162 -7.38 -5.24 -20.72
C ALA A 162 -7.42 -6.61 -21.41
N LYS A 163 -8.60 -7.24 -21.47
CA LYS A 163 -8.79 -8.55 -22.12
C LYS A 163 -8.50 -8.50 -23.62
N SER A 164 -9.05 -7.52 -24.34
CA SER A 164 -8.79 -7.35 -25.77
C SER A 164 -7.31 -7.10 -26.04
N GLY A 165 -6.66 -6.23 -25.26
CA GLY A 165 -5.22 -5.95 -25.38
C GLY A 165 -4.35 -7.19 -25.16
N LEU A 166 -4.64 -7.99 -24.13
CA LEU A 166 -3.94 -9.25 -23.87
C LEU A 166 -4.15 -10.27 -24.98
N GLN A 167 -5.38 -10.42 -25.49
CA GLN A 167 -5.69 -11.32 -26.59
C GLN A 167 -4.98 -10.90 -27.89
N LEU A 168 -4.94 -9.61 -28.20
CA LEU A 168 -4.21 -9.07 -29.35
C LEU A 168 -2.71 -9.39 -29.24
N LEU A 169 -2.10 -9.16 -28.07
CA LEU A 169 -0.68 -9.49 -27.84
C LEU A 169 -0.40 -10.99 -27.92
N GLN A 170 -1.30 -11.83 -27.42
CA GLN A 170 -1.15 -13.28 -27.49
C GLN A 170 -1.15 -13.80 -28.94
N ASN A 171 -1.99 -13.20 -29.79
CA ASN A 171 -2.13 -13.58 -31.19
C ASN A 171 -1.12 -12.87 -32.11
N PHE A 172 -0.43 -11.84 -31.61
CA PHE A 172 0.53 -11.08 -32.38
C PHE A 172 1.80 -11.90 -32.61
N LYS A 173 2.04 -12.29 -33.86
CA LYS A 173 3.25 -13.02 -34.24
C LYS A 173 4.41 -12.05 -34.41
N LYS A 174 5.58 -12.44 -33.88
CA LYS A 174 6.83 -11.71 -34.13
C LYS A 174 7.08 -11.61 -35.64
N PRO A 175 7.24 -10.40 -36.19
CA PRO A 175 7.64 -10.24 -37.59
C PRO A 175 9.04 -10.80 -37.85
N ASP A 176 9.26 -11.40 -39.02
CA ASP A 176 10.53 -12.08 -39.37
C ASP A 176 11.76 -11.14 -39.32
N ASN A 177 11.54 -9.84 -39.55
CA ASN A 177 12.58 -8.81 -39.55
C ASN A 177 12.80 -8.16 -38.16
N VAL A 178 12.12 -8.64 -37.12
CA VAL A 178 12.21 -8.10 -35.75
C VAL A 178 12.91 -9.12 -34.85
N THR A 179 13.92 -8.65 -34.12
CA THR A 179 14.63 -9.48 -33.12
C THR A 179 13.72 -9.85 -31.95
N ASP A 180 14.03 -10.92 -31.22
CA ASP A 180 13.25 -11.28 -30.03
C ASP A 180 13.29 -10.17 -28.97
N GLU A 181 14.43 -9.50 -28.82
CA GLU A 181 14.60 -8.37 -27.91
C GLU A 181 13.67 -7.21 -28.26
N GLN A 182 13.62 -6.80 -29.54
CA GLN A 182 12.72 -5.74 -30.00
C GLN A 182 11.25 -6.12 -29.86
N PHE A 183 10.91 -7.38 -30.17
CA PHE A 183 9.56 -7.87 -30.02
C PHE A 183 9.12 -7.86 -28.54
N GLN A 184 9.96 -8.35 -27.64
CA GLN A 184 9.68 -8.32 -26.21
C GLN A 184 9.66 -6.89 -25.65
N ALA A 185 10.50 -5.97 -26.15
CA ALA A 185 10.48 -4.56 -25.77
C ALA A 185 9.15 -3.88 -26.14
N PHE A 186 8.47 -4.34 -27.20
CA PHE A 186 7.13 -3.89 -27.54
C PHE A 186 6.03 -4.56 -26.70
N VAL A 187 6.09 -5.88 -26.57
CA VAL A 187 5.02 -6.68 -25.93
C VAL A 187 4.97 -6.48 -24.42
N LYS A 188 6.12 -6.54 -23.72
CA LYS A 188 6.16 -6.56 -22.25
C LYS A 188 5.53 -5.32 -21.60
N PRO A 189 5.86 -4.08 -22.00
CA PRO A 189 5.26 -2.90 -21.37
C PRO A 189 3.74 -2.86 -21.52
N LYS A 190 3.22 -3.23 -22.69
CA LYS A 190 1.77 -3.28 -22.96
C LYS A 190 1.08 -4.39 -22.17
N ARG A 191 1.68 -5.59 -22.14
CA ARG A 191 1.17 -6.71 -21.35
C ARG A 191 1.15 -6.38 -19.85
N ALA A 192 2.18 -5.69 -19.36
CA ALA A 192 2.22 -5.19 -17.99
C ALA A 192 1.08 -4.20 -17.70
N VAL A 193 0.84 -3.25 -18.60
CA VAL A 193 -0.28 -2.28 -18.47
C VAL A 193 -1.62 -3.02 -18.42
N PHE A 194 -1.92 -3.90 -19.38
CA PHE A 194 -3.21 -4.60 -19.42
C PHE A 194 -3.42 -5.49 -18.19
N ASN A 195 -2.40 -6.24 -17.77
CA ASN A 195 -2.47 -7.03 -16.55
C ASN A 195 -2.63 -6.16 -15.30
N SER A 196 -1.98 -4.99 -15.24
CA SER A 196 -2.14 -4.07 -14.12
C SER A 196 -3.55 -3.48 -14.06
N THR A 197 -4.16 -3.15 -15.21
CA THR A 197 -5.54 -2.66 -15.28
C THR A 197 -6.53 -3.75 -14.91
N ALA A 198 -6.37 -4.98 -15.42
CA ALA A 198 -7.18 -6.13 -15.01
C ALA A 198 -7.07 -6.38 -13.49
N GLY A 199 -5.86 -6.26 -12.95
CA GLY A 199 -5.58 -6.35 -11.52
C GLY A 199 -6.29 -5.27 -10.69
N PHE A 200 -6.23 -4.01 -11.15
CA PHE A 200 -6.93 -2.89 -10.52
C PHE A 200 -8.45 -3.08 -10.57
N VAL A 201 -9.01 -3.46 -11.72
CA VAL A 201 -10.45 -3.72 -11.86
C VAL A 201 -10.90 -4.81 -10.89
N ALA A 202 -10.19 -5.94 -10.85
CA ALA A 202 -10.46 -7.02 -9.91
C ALA A 202 -10.37 -6.57 -8.44
N LEU A 203 -9.40 -5.71 -8.10
CA LEU A 203 -9.26 -5.12 -6.76
C LEU A 203 -10.48 -4.26 -6.40
N GLN A 204 -10.94 -3.39 -7.30
CA GLN A 204 -12.13 -2.56 -7.08
C GLN A 204 -13.41 -3.41 -6.95
N GLN A 205 -13.48 -4.51 -7.68
CA GLN A 205 -14.56 -5.50 -7.57
C GLN A 205 -14.41 -6.45 -6.36
N LYS A 206 -13.40 -6.24 -5.50
CA LYS A 206 -13.08 -7.08 -4.33
C LYS A 206 -12.78 -8.55 -4.68
N ASN A 207 -12.44 -8.84 -5.93
CA ASN A 207 -11.93 -10.14 -6.34
C ASN A 207 -10.41 -10.18 -6.13
N TYR A 208 -10.00 -10.32 -4.88
CA TYR A 208 -8.60 -10.24 -4.48
C TYR A 208 -7.72 -11.33 -5.12
N SER A 209 -8.26 -12.53 -5.33
CA SER A 209 -7.54 -13.63 -5.97
C SER A 209 -7.18 -13.33 -7.44
N ALA A 210 -8.13 -12.79 -8.20
CA ALA A 210 -7.90 -12.36 -9.58
C ALA A 210 -6.98 -11.13 -9.62
N ALA A 211 -7.14 -10.19 -8.69
CA ALA A 211 -6.27 -9.03 -8.57
C ALA A 211 -4.81 -9.45 -8.38
N ILE A 212 -4.53 -10.34 -7.42
CA ILE A 212 -3.19 -10.88 -7.16
C ILE A 212 -2.62 -11.55 -8.41
N THR A 213 -3.41 -12.39 -9.09
CA THR A 213 -2.96 -13.13 -10.28
C THR A 213 -2.53 -12.18 -11.40
N SER A 214 -3.38 -11.21 -11.75
CA SER A 214 -3.10 -10.26 -12.81
C SER A 214 -1.95 -9.30 -12.43
N LEU A 215 -1.89 -8.84 -11.18
CA LEU A 215 -0.83 -7.92 -10.75
C LEU A 215 0.54 -8.59 -10.68
N LYS A 216 0.62 -9.89 -10.37
CA LYS A 216 1.85 -10.68 -10.50
C LYS A 216 2.32 -10.73 -11.95
N ALA A 217 1.42 -11.07 -12.88
CA ALA A 217 1.76 -11.07 -14.30
C ALA A 217 2.22 -9.68 -14.79
N ALA A 218 1.66 -8.60 -14.24
CA ALA A 218 2.09 -7.24 -14.53
C ALA A 218 3.52 -6.95 -14.03
N THR A 219 3.84 -7.35 -12.80
CA THR A 219 5.13 -7.08 -12.17
C THR A 219 6.26 -7.98 -12.68
N ASP A 220 5.95 -9.16 -13.21
CA ASP A 220 6.90 -10.02 -13.93
C ASP A 220 7.44 -9.35 -15.19
N ASP A 221 6.57 -8.62 -15.92
CA ASP A 221 6.97 -7.85 -17.10
C ASP A 221 7.52 -6.46 -16.77
N ASN A 222 7.04 -5.84 -15.69
CA ASN A 222 7.49 -4.55 -15.21
C ASN A 222 7.78 -4.56 -13.69
N PRO A 223 8.98 -4.99 -13.28
CA PRO A 223 9.36 -5.06 -11.87
C PRO A 223 9.58 -3.69 -11.20
N SER A 224 9.42 -2.59 -11.94
CA SER A 224 9.47 -1.21 -11.44
C SER A 224 8.10 -0.56 -11.26
N SER A 225 6.99 -1.27 -11.54
CA SER A 225 5.63 -0.72 -11.43
C SER A 225 5.18 -0.55 -9.97
N TRP A 226 5.43 0.62 -9.38
CA TRP A 226 5.07 0.88 -7.98
C TRP A 226 3.56 0.80 -7.72
N TYR A 227 2.72 1.25 -8.67
CA TYR A 227 1.26 1.11 -8.56
C TYR A 227 0.80 -0.36 -8.60
N SER A 228 1.39 -1.21 -9.45
CA SER A 228 1.02 -2.64 -9.49
C SER A 228 1.40 -3.35 -8.18
N TYR A 229 2.58 -3.05 -7.61
CA TYR A 229 2.96 -3.57 -6.30
C TYR A 229 2.06 -3.03 -5.17
N TYR A 230 1.67 -1.76 -5.22
CA TYR A 230 0.77 -1.14 -4.26
C TYR A 230 -0.59 -1.83 -4.24
N TRP A 231 -1.23 -1.97 -5.42
CA TRP A 231 -2.50 -2.67 -5.55
C TRP A 231 -2.39 -4.15 -5.17
N MET A 232 -1.25 -4.80 -5.42
CA MET A 232 -1.04 -6.20 -5.07
C MET A 232 -0.92 -6.37 -3.56
N GLY A 233 -0.16 -5.50 -2.89
CA GLY A 233 -0.08 -5.45 -1.43
C GLY A 233 -1.46 -5.27 -0.80
N LEU A 234 -2.26 -4.34 -1.31
CA LEU A 234 -3.64 -4.15 -0.88
C LEU A 234 -4.51 -5.40 -1.11
N ALA A 235 -4.39 -6.06 -2.26
CA ALA A 235 -5.16 -7.26 -2.55
C ALA A 235 -4.88 -8.38 -1.53
N TYR A 236 -3.62 -8.60 -1.16
CA TYR A 236 -3.25 -9.55 -0.10
C TYR A 236 -3.74 -9.14 1.29
N LEU A 237 -3.68 -7.84 1.63
CA LEU A 237 -4.14 -7.31 2.91
C LEU A 237 -5.66 -7.28 3.07
N TYR A 238 -6.40 -7.26 1.97
CA TYR A 238 -7.87 -7.27 1.97
C TYR A 238 -8.48 -8.65 1.68
N ALA A 239 -7.67 -9.63 1.28
CA ALA A 239 -8.10 -11.01 1.13
C ALA A 239 -8.64 -11.60 2.45
N THR A 240 -9.44 -12.65 2.32
CA THR A 240 -9.96 -13.43 3.46
C THR A 240 -9.57 -14.90 3.27
N PRO A 241 -8.67 -15.46 4.10
CA PRO A 241 -7.92 -14.79 5.17
C PRO A 241 -6.91 -13.77 4.63
N ARG A 242 -6.58 -12.77 5.45
CA ARG A 242 -5.55 -11.78 5.11
C ARG A 242 -4.18 -12.44 5.06
N ASP A 243 -3.38 -12.06 4.07
CA ASP A 243 -1.99 -12.51 3.93
C ASP A 243 -1.05 -11.34 4.24
N TYR A 244 -0.67 -11.23 5.51
CA TYR A 244 0.21 -10.16 5.97
C TYR A 244 1.63 -10.31 5.44
N ASP A 245 2.11 -11.53 5.21
CA ASP A 245 3.47 -11.78 4.73
C ASP A 245 3.66 -11.19 3.33
N HIS A 246 2.80 -11.58 2.39
CA HIS A 246 2.86 -11.06 1.03
C HIS A 246 2.37 -9.60 0.97
N GLY A 247 1.32 -9.28 1.71
CA GLY A 247 0.72 -7.95 1.74
C GLY A 247 1.73 -6.87 2.16
N ILE A 248 2.41 -7.07 3.28
CA ILE A 248 3.42 -6.13 3.80
C ILE A 248 4.62 -6.09 2.85
N TRP A 249 5.09 -7.24 2.33
CA TRP A 249 6.25 -7.27 1.44
C TRP A 249 6.03 -6.45 0.16
N TYR A 250 4.96 -6.75 -0.58
CA TYR A 250 4.70 -6.08 -1.86
C TYR A 250 4.34 -4.60 -1.66
N TYR A 251 3.66 -4.26 -0.56
CA TYR A 251 3.40 -2.87 -0.23
C TYR A 251 4.70 -2.12 0.14
N ALA A 252 5.62 -2.74 0.90
CA ALA A 252 6.93 -2.16 1.21
C ALA A 252 7.78 -1.92 -0.04
N ARG A 253 7.71 -2.83 -1.01
CA ARG A 253 8.33 -2.63 -2.33
C ARG A 253 7.70 -1.45 -3.06
N ALA A 254 6.37 -1.34 -3.05
CA ALA A 254 5.65 -0.22 -3.66
C ALA A 254 6.09 1.13 -3.08
N VAL A 255 6.20 1.23 -1.75
CA VAL A 255 6.70 2.42 -1.05
C VAL A 255 8.12 2.78 -1.50
N SER A 256 9.01 1.78 -1.58
CA SER A 256 10.40 2.00 -2.00
C SER A 256 10.51 2.53 -3.43
N LEU A 257 9.76 1.92 -4.36
CA LEU A 257 9.72 2.34 -5.76
C LEU A 257 9.05 3.72 -5.92
N ALA A 258 7.96 3.99 -5.21
CA ALA A 258 7.26 5.27 -5.24
C ALA A 258 8.15 6.41 -4.73
N LYS A 259 8.91 6.19 -3.65
CA LYS A 259 9.92 7.16 -3.17
C LYS A 259 11.01 7.43 -4.20
N ALA A 260 11.53 6.38 -4.83
CA ALA A 260 12.53 6.53 -5.90
C ALA A 260 11.99 7.31 -7.11
N ALA A 261 10.71 7.12 -7.43
CA ALA A 261 9.99 7.84 -8.48
C ALA A 261 9.55 9.27 -8.09
N LYS A 262 9.68 9.65 -6.81
CA LYS A 262 9.16 10.91 -6.24
C LYS A 262 7.64 11.05 -6.41
N ASP A 263 6.91 9.94 -6.30
CA ASP A 263 5.45 9.94 -6.35
C ASP A 263 4.89 10.72 -5.13
N PRO A 264 3.94 11.65 -5.32
CA PRO A 264 3.38 12.45 -4.23
C PRO A 264 2.66 11.60 -3.17
N ASN A 265 2.23 10.38 -3.50
CA ASN A 265 1.53 9.49 -2.57
C ASN A 265 2.48 8.67 -1.68
N ALA A 266 3.79 8.69 -1.94
CA ALA A 266 4.74 7.79 -1.30
C ALA A 266 4.77 7.92 0.24
N GLU A 267 4.66 9.13 0.79
CA GLU A 267 4.61 9.37 2.24
C GLU A 267 3.33 8.80 2.86
N GLY A 268 2.18 9.00 2.19
CA GLY A 268 0.90 8.46 2.63
C GLY A 268 0.90 6.93 2.62
N TRP A 269 1.51 6.32 1.61
CA TRP A 269 1.65 4.87 1.52
C TRP A 269 2.56 4.33 2.62
N GLU A 270 3.71 4.95 2.90
CA GLU A 270 4.59 4.53 3.99
C GLU A 270 3.90 4.61 5.35
N LYS A 271 3.12 5.67 5.58
CA LYS A 271 2.32 5.82 6.81
C LYS A 271 1.33 4.66 6.97
N TYR A 272 0.60 4.30 5.91
CA TYR A 272 -0.34 3.18 5.94
C TYR A 272 0.37 1.84 6.15
N LEU A 273 1.51 1.62 5.49
CA LEU A 273 2.34 0.43 5.70
C LEU A 273 2.78 0.31 7.16
N LYS A 274 3.28 1.40 7.76
CA LYS A 274 3.66 1.43 9.17
C LYS A 274 2.49 1.11 10.09
N GLN A 275 1.33 1.73 9.86
CA GLN A 275 0.13 1.45 10.66
C GLN A 275 -0.31 -0.01 10.54
N THR A 276 -0.30 -0.56 9.32
CA THR A 276 -0.67 -1.97 9.07
C THR A 276 0.30 -2.93 9.73
N TYR A 277 1.61 -2.68 9.59
CA TYR A 277 2.66 -3.47 10.22
C TYR A 277 2.55 -3.41 11.74
N VAL A 278 2.45 -2.22 12.35
CA VAL A 278 2.32 -2.07 13.81
C VAL A 278 1.04 -2.70 14.32
N SER A 279 -0.09 -2.58 13.61
CA SER A 279 -1.35 -3.21 14.03
C SER A 279 -1.25 -4.74 14.03
N TYR A 280 -0.48 -5.32 13.12
CA TYR A 280 -0.31 -6.77 13.04
C TYR A 280 0.85 -7.31 13.90
N HIS A 281 1.98 -6.61 13.97
CA HIS A 281 3.24 -7.00 14.63
C HIS A 281 3.40 -6.43 16.05
N GLY A 282 2.70 -5.34 16.38
CA GLY A 282 2.71 -4.68 17.69
C GLY A 282 3.69 -3.52 17.84
N THR A 283 4.76 -3.51 17.07
CA THR A 283 5.76 -2.42 17.05
C THR A 283 6.20 -2.13 15.62
N ASP A 284 6.97 -1.06 15.39
CA ASP A 284 7.60 -0.79 14.10
C ASP A 284 9.01 -1.40 13.98
N THR A 285 9.46 -2.15 14.98
CA THR A 285 10.73 -2.87 14.97
C THR A 285 10.79 -3.82 13.77
N GLY A 286 11.89 -3.77 13.01
CA GLY A 286 12.10 -4.60 11.81
C GLY A 286 11.43 -4.09 10.54
N LEU A 287 10.51 -3.12 10.61
CA LEU A 287 9.83 -2.60 9.42
C LEU A 287 10.81 -1.96 8.42
N SER A 288 11.80 -1.22 8.90
CA SER A 288 12.85 -0.63 8.04
C SER A 288 13.62 -1.68 7.27
N ASP A 289 13.88 -2.83 7.90
CA ASP A 289 14.63 -3.93 7.29
C ASP A 289 13.78 -4.63 6.24
N VAL A 290 12.47 -4.79 6.49
CA VAL A 290 11.52 -5.31 5.50
C VAL A 290 11.45 -4.38 4.28
N ILE A 291 11.38 -3.06 4.48
CA ILE A 291 11.39 -2.08 3.38
C ILE A 291 12.69 -2.18 2.58
N ALA A 292 13.85 -2.25 3.24
CA ALA A 292 15.15 -2.37 2.58
C ALA A 292 15.26 -3.67 1.76
N GLN A 293 14.79 -4.80 2.31
CA GLN A 293 14.79 -6.09 1.61
C GLN A 293 13.82 -6.10 0.42
N ALA A 294 12.61 -5.55 0.58
CA ALA A 294 11.62 -5.46 -0.48
C ALA A 294 12.04 -4.50 -1.62
N ALA A 295 12.84 -3.48 -1.32
CA ALA A 295 13.47 -2.64 -2.34
C ALA A 295 14.44 -3.45 -3.23
N ALA A 296 15.18 -4.39 -2.64
CA ALA A 296 16.18 -5.20 -3.33
C ALA A 296 15.61 -6.41 -4.09
N SER A 297 14.44 -6.94 -3.70
CA SER A 297 13.85 -8.13 -4.32
C SER A 297 12.37 -7.93 -4.67
N PRO A 298 11.93 -8.31 -5.90
CA PRO A 298 10.54 -8.22 -6.31
C PRO A 298 9.61 -9.12 -5.50
N ASN A 299 10.10 -10.25 -5.02
CA ASN A 299 9.34 -11.26 -4.29
C ASN A 299 9.94 -11.49 -2.89
N PRO A 300 9.13 -11.87 -1.90
CA PRO A 300 9.63 -12.22 -0.58
C PRO A 300 10.57 -13.42 -0.66
N PRO A 301 11.62 -13.48 0.20
CA PRO A 301 12.43 -14.68 0.30
C PRO A 301 11.59 -15.86 0.79
N GLU A 302 12.05 -17.07 0.45
CA GLU A 302 11.38 -18.29 0.90
C GLU A 302 11.26 -18.31 2.42
N GLY A 303 10.06 -18.63 2.93
CA GLY A 303 9.79 -18.66 4.37
C GLY A 303 9.66 -17.29 5.04
N PHE A 304 9.63 -16.17 4.29
CA PHE A 304 9.35 -14.85 4.86
C PHE A 304 8.06 -14.86 5.69
N LYS A 305 8.15 -14.36 6.93
CA LYS A 305 7.02 -14.20 7.84
C LYS A 305 7.10 -12.87 8.56
N VAL A 306 5.97 -12.16 8.61
CA VAL A 306 5.78 -11.08 9.57
C VAL A 306 5.20 -11.71 10.84
N ALA A 307 5.91 -11.60 11.96
CA ALA A 307 5.39 -12.13 13.21
C ALA A 307 4.14 -11.33 13.62
N PRO A 308 3.02 -11.99 13.97
CA PRO A 308 1.91 -11.28 14.60
C PRO A 308 2.32 -10.77 15.99
N VAL A 309 1.53 -9.87 16.56
CA VAL A 309 1.63 -9.48 17.98
C VAL A 309 1.70 -10.76 18.82
N GLU A 310 2.77 -10.90 19.61
CA GLU A 310 2.88 -12.00 20.55
C GLU A 310 1.82 -11.87 21.65
N ALA A 311 1.03 -12.93 21.85
CA ALA A 311 0.19 -13.05 23.02
C ALA A 311 1.08 -13.03 24.29
N PRO A 312 0.66 -12.37 25.38
CA PRO A 312 1.38 -12.41 26.63
C PRO A 312 1.63 -13.86 27.06
N LYS A 313 2.91 -14.21 27.30
CA LYS A 313 3.28 -15.53 27.82
C LYS A 313 2.69 -15.71 29.22
N ALA A 314 2.30 -16.94 29.54
CA ALA A 314 1.80 -17.27 30.87
C ALA A 314 2.84 -16.88 31.93
N THR A 315 2.40 -16.07 32.89
CA THR A 315 3.22 -15.58 33.99
C THR A 315 3.26 -16.55 35.18
N GLY A 316 2.34 -17.53 35.18
CA GLY A 316 2.10 -18.42 36.31
C GLY A 316 1.18 -17.81 37.38
N ASN A 317 0.78 -16.54 37.22
CA ASN A 317 -0.23 -15.89 38.04
C ASN A 317 -1.57 -15.88 37.28
N ALA A 318 -2.52 -16.70 37.73
CA ALA A 318 -3.82 -16.86 37.07
C ALA A 318 -4.60 -15.54 36.90
N MET A 319 -4.47 -14.57 37.82
CA MET A 319 -5.15 -13.28 37.69
C MET A 319 -4.52 -12.41 36.60
N VAL A 320 -3.19 -12.37 36.55
CA VAL A 320 -2.45 -11.63 35.52
C VAL A 320 -2.68 -12.26 34.15
N ASP A 321 -2.69 -13.60 34.09
CA ASP A 321 -2.92 -14.34 32.84
C ASP A 321 -4.36 -14.16 32.35
N ALA A 322 -5.37 -14.20 33.23
CA ALA A 322 -6.75 -13.91 32.88
C ALA A 322 -6.94 -12.45 32.41
N PHE A 323 -6.31 -11.49 33.10
CA PHE A 323 -6.35 -10.09 32.68
C PHE A 323 -5.71 -9.90 31.30
N ASN A 324 -4.54 -10.51 31.05
CA ASN A 324 -3.88 -10.50 29.76
C ASN A 324 -4.74 -11.13 28.66
N GLN A 325 -5.35 -12.29 28.91
CA GLN A 325 -6.24 -12.94 27.94
C GLN A 325 -7.47 -12.08 27.60
N MET A 326 -8.09 -11.46 28.60
CA MET A 326 -9.25 -10.59 28.42
C MET A 326 -8.90 -9.31 27.64
N THR A 327 -7.72 -8.74 27.90
CA THR A 327 -7.32 -7.43 27.38
C THR A 327 -6.50 -7.48 26.10
N PHE A 328 -5.83 -8.59 25.82
CA PHE A 328 -4.99 -8.73 24.64
C PHE A 328 -5.74 -8.44 23.32
N PRO A 329 -6.96 -8.97 23.10
CA PRO A 329 -7.70 -8.64 21.88
C PRO A 329 -8.05 -7.15 21.77
N LEU A 330 -8.21 -6.44 22.90
CA LEU A 330 -8.44 -4.99 22.90
C LEU A 330 -7.18 -4.23 22.44
N LYS A 331 -5.98 -4.74 22.76
CA LYS A 331 -4.70 -4.17 22.30
C LYS A 331 -4.49 -4.32 20.79
N LEU A 332 -5.13 -5.32 20.16
CA LEU A 332 -5.02 -5.56 18.71
C LEU A 332 -5.79 -4.53 17.87
N GLY A 333 -6.79 -3.85 18.45
CA GLY A 333 -7.62 -2.87 17.76
C GLY A 333 -8.58 -3.48 16.71
N GLY A 334 -9.23 -2.60 15.94
CA GLY A 334 -10.11 -2.96 14.82
C GLY A 334 -11.27 -3.88 15.20
N ASP A 335 -11.70 -4.73 14.27
CA ASP A 335 -12.81 -5.67 14.46
C ASP A 335 -12.58 -6.66 15.62
N THR A 336 -11.32 -6.99 15.91
CA THR A 336 -10.96 -7.90 16.99
C THR A 336 -11.22 -7.25 18.35
N ALA A 337 -10.73 -6.02 18.53
CA ALA A 337 -11.03 -5.25 19.74
C ALA A 337 -12.52 -4.94 19.86
N GLN A 338 -13.20 -4.62 18.76
CA GLN A 338 -14.64 -4.34 18.76
C GLN A 338 -15.44 -5.56 19.23
N LYS A 339 -15.20 -6.74 18.64
CA LYS A 339 -15.89 -7.99 19.03
C LYS A 339 -15.62 -8.35 20.49
N GLN A 340 -14.36 -8.20 20.94
CA GLN A 340 -14.02 -8.43 22.34
C GLN A 340 -14.74 -7.45 23.25
N TRP A 341 -14.77 -6.16 22.88
CA TRP A 341 -15.42 -5.13 23.68
C TRP A 341 -16.93 -5.33 23.77
N ASP A 342 -17.59 -5.70 22.67
CA ASP A 342 -19.03 -6.01 22.65
C ASP A 342 -19.39 -7.19 23.57
N GLN A 343 -18.45 -8.10 23.82
CA GLN A 343 -18.63 -9.23 24.74
C GLN A 343 -18.44 -8.84 26.21
N ILE A 344 -17.50 -7.94 26.52
CA ILE A 344 -17.11 -7.65 27.91
C ILE A 344 -17.71 -6.34 28.47
N LYS A 345 -18.15 -5.42 27.62
CA LYS A 345 -18.74 -4.14 28.06
C LYS A 345 -19.96 -4.40 28.95
N GLY A 346 -20.03 -3.74 30.09
CA GLY A 346 -21.12 -3.90 31.06
C GLY A 346 -21.05 -5.18 31.90
N GLN A 347 -20.05 -6.04 31.69
CA GLN A 347 -19.84 -7.20 32.54
C GLN A 347 -19.14 -6.80 33.85
N PRO A 348 -19.43 -7.51 34.96
CA PRO A 348 -18.71 -7.32 36.21
C PRO A 348 -17.29 -7.88 36.10
N LEU A 349 -16.33 -7.19 36.72
CA LEU A 349 -14.95 -7.60 36.88
C LEU A 349 -14.55 -7.49 38.34
N GLU A 350 -13.93 -8.54 38.88
CA GLU A 350 -13.33 -8.54 40.22
C GLU A 350 -11.91 -9.09 40.13
N LEU A 351 -10.92 -8.25 40.43
CA LEU A 351 -9.50 -8.59 40.31
C LEU A 351 -8.67 -7.96 41.44
N GLY A 352 -7.51 -8.56 41.70
CA GLY A 352 -6.50 -8.01 42.59
C GLY A 352 -5.51 -7.10 41.86
N GLY A 353 -4.99 -6.08 42.54
CA GLY A 353 -3.97 -5.19 42.01
C GLY A 353 -3.26 -4.38 43.09
N THR A 354 -2.41 -3.46 42.64
CA THR A 354 -1.64 -2.56 43.51
C THR A 354 -2.05 -1.12 43.23
N ILE A 355 -2.35 -0.36 44.28
CA ILE A 355 -2.71 1.05 44.17
C ILE A 355 -1.52 1.87 43.65
N GLN A 356 -1.79 2.74 42.67
CA GLN A 356 -0.84 3.70 42.11
C GLN A 356 -1.13 5.11 42.59
N SER A 357 -2.39 5.54 42.48
CA SER A 357 -2.89 6.76 43.09
C SER A 357 -4.39 6.66 43.38
N VAL A 358 -4.87 7.58 44.22
CA VAL A 358 -6.30 7.82 44.44
C VAL A 358 -6.53 9.31 44.28
N ASP A 359 -7.22 9.67 43.20
CA ASP A 359 -7.50 11.04 42.82
C ASP A 359 -8.96 11.39 43.11
N LYS A 360 -9.25 12.68 43.31
CA LYS A 360 -10.64 13.14 43.44
C LYS A 360 -11.28 13.19 42.06
N GLY A 361 -12.48 12.62 41.94
CA GLY A 361 -13.31 12.78 40.75
C GLY A 361 -13.87 14.20 40.63
N THR A 362 -14.48 14.48 39.48
CA THR A 362 -15.12 15.78 39.19
C THR A 362 -16.32 16.04 40.10
N ASP A 363 -17.06 14.99 40.45
CA ASP A 363 -18.26 15.07 41.27
C ASP A 363 -17.93 14.90 42.76
N ALA A 364 -18.64 15.62 43.62
CA ALA A 364 -18.47 15.50 45.06
C ALA A 364 -18.70 14.05 45.54
N GLY A 365 -17.77 13.52 46.33
CA GLY A 365 -17.84 12.14 46.84
C GLY A 365 -17.35 11.07 45.86
N THR A 366 -16.86 11.45 44.68
CA THR A 366 -16.26 10.53 43.71
C THR A 366 -14.75 10.46 43.85
N TYR A 367 -14.20 9.26 43.73
CA TYR A 367 -12.76 9.00 43.66
C TYR A 367 -12.42 8.20 42.41
N LEU A 368 -11.27 8.50 41.81
CA LEU A 368 -10.67 7.74 40.73
C LEU A 368 -9.48 6.97 41.31
N VAL A 369 -9.61 5.65 41.38
CA VAL A 369 -8.59 4.76 41.93
C VAL A 369 -7.81 4.15 40.78
N HIS A 370 -6.53 4.46 40.68
CA HIS A 370 -5.64 3.92 39.65
C HIS A 370 -4.93 2.67 40.18
N ILE A 371 -5.17 1.54 39.51
CA ILE A 371 -4.75 0.21 39.95
C ILE A 371 -3.84 -0.42 38.88
N ALA A 372 -2.67 -0.88 39.29
CA ALA A 372 -1.76 -1.66 38.45
C ALA A 372 -1.91 -3.16 38.75
N ILE A 373 -2.09 -3.96 37.70
CA ILE A 373 -2.22 -5.42 37.73
C ILE A 373 -0.95 -6.05 37.17
N LEU A 374 -0.50 -5.57 36.00
CA LEU A 374 0.64 -6.10 35.27
C LEU A 374 1.97 -5.62 35.85
N ASP A 375 2.96 -6.51 35.91
CA ASP A 375 4.30 -6.16 36.43
C ASP A 375 5.02 -5.15 35.53
N THR A 376 4.80 -5.21 34.22
CA THR A 376 5.28 -4.21 33.25
C THR A 376 4.75 -2.83 33.59
N THR A 377 3.47 -2.73 33.96
CA THR A 377 2.81 -1.47 34.29
C THR A 377 3.27 -0.94 35.65
N LYS A 378 3.43 -1.82 36.64
CA LYS A 378 4.03 -1.49 37.95
C LYS A 378 5.45 -0.93 37.82
N SER A 379 6.26 -1.46 36.90
CA SER A 379 7.68 -1.09 36.75
C SER A 379 7.90 0.35 36.24
N VAL A 380 6.87 0.96 35.65
CA VAL A 380 6.91 2.32 35.08
C VAL A 380 5.96 3.28 35.79
N ASP A 381 5.48 2.93 36.99
CA ASP A 381 4.51 3.72 37.76
C ASP A 381 3.20 4.03 37.01
N GLY A 382 2.81 3.15 36.08
CA GLY A 382 1.54 3.24 35.34
C GLY A 382 0.41 2.47 36.02
N TYR A 383 -0.79 2.50 35.43
CA TYR A 383 -1.97 1.74 35.87
C TYR A 383 -2.67 1.06 34.70
N ASP A 384 -3.34 -0.06 34.98
CA ASP A 384 -4.09 -0.85 34.00
C ASP A 384 -5.61 -0.64 34.13
N VAL A 385 -6.05 -0.19 35.30
CA VAL A 385 -7.45 0.02 35.66
C VAL A 385 -7.64 1.38 36.31
N GLU A 386 -8.64 2.12 35.85
CA GLU A 386 -9.21 3.29 36.52
C GLU A 386 -10.59 2.91 37.07
N LEU A 387 -10.71 2.85 38.40
CA LEU A 387 -11.96 2.54 39.07
C LEU A 387 -12.59 3.82 39.62
N LYS A 388 -13.77 4.17 39.11
CA LYS A 388 -14.63 5.24 39.64
C LYS A 388 -15.43 4.69 40.83
N ASP A 389 -15.09 5.17 42.03
CA ASP A 389 -15.80 4.84 43.28
C ASP A 389 -16.57 6.05 43.79
N THR A 390 -17.89 5.89 43.95
CA THR A 390 -18.81 6.92 44.45
C THR A 390 -19.42 6.55 45.81
N THR A 391 -18.97 5.45 46.42
CA THR A 391 -19.63 4.82 47.57
C THR A 391 -18.74 4.78 48.81
N GLN A 392 -17.41 4.74 48.64
CA GLN A 392 -16.47 4.55 49.74
C GLN A 392 -15.67 5.83 50.03
N PRO A 393 -16.07 6.67 51.01
CA PRO A 393 -15.37 7.92 51.31
C PRO A 393 -13.95 7.72 51.88
N ASN A 394 -13.65 6.54 52.42
CA ASN A 394 -12.35 6.18 52.98
C ASN A 394 -11.35 5.66 51.94
N VAL A 395 -11.76 5.48 50.67
CA VAL A 395 -10.87 4.99 49.60
C VAL A 395 -9.67 5.92 49.37
N LYS A 396 -9.84 7.22 49.64
CA LYS A 396 -8.78 8.24 49.66
C LYS A 396 -7.61 7.97 50.60
N ASN A 397 -7.78 7.06 51.57
CA ASN A 397 -6.75 6.73 52.55
C ASN A 397 -5.82 5.61 52.07
N LEU A 398 -6.12 4.96 50.93
CA LEU A 398 -5.22 4.00 50.30
C LEU A 398 -3.99 4.72 49.73
N ALA A 399 -2.83 4.10 49.89
CA ALA A 399 -1.55 4.62 49.47
C ALA A 399 -0.95 3.83 48.31
N LYS A 400 -0.05 4.47 47.56
CA LYS A 400 0.74 3.79 46.53
C LYS A 400 1.47 2.57 47.12
N GLY A 401 1.26 1.42 46.47
CA GLY A 401 1.80 0.13 46.88
C GLY A 401 0.84 -0.75 47.67
N ASP A 402 -0.32 -0.24 48.10
CA ASP A 402 -1.31 -1.04 48.82
C ASP A 402 -1.89 -2.12 47.89
N LEU A 403 -2.04 -3.34 48.42
CA LEU A 403 -2.68 -4.44 47.71
C LEU A 403 -4.19 -4.37 47.93
N VAL A 404 -4.94 -4.41 46.82
CA VAL A 404 -6.40 -4.34 46.85
C VAL A 404 -7.02 -5.43 45.98
N VAL A 405 -8.25 -5.79 46.31
CA VAL A 405 -9.19 -6.42 45.37
C VAL A 405 -10.29 -5.40 45.11
N PHE A 406 -10.60 -5.17 43.84
CA PHE A 406 -11.67 -4.28 43.42
C PHE A 406 -12.75 -5.06 42.70
N LYS A 407 -13.98 -4.54 42.75
CA LYS A 407 -15.11 -5.06 41.98
C LYS A 407 -15.82 -3.91 41.30
N GLY A 408 -16.09 -4.02 40.01
CA GLY A 408 -16.82 -3.00 39.27
C GLY A 408 -17.38 -3.50 37.95
N THR A 409 -18.18 -2.66 37.31
CA THR A 409 -18.74 -2.91 35.98
C THR A 409 -17.89 -2.20 34.94
N LEU A 410 -17.49 -2.91 33.87
CA LEU A 410 -16.74 -2.35 32.75
C LEU A 410 -17.55 -1.29 32.00
N ASP A 411 -17.05 -0.06 31.96
CA ASP A 411 -17.73 1.09 31.36
C ASP A 411 -17.12 1.49 30.01
N SER A 412 -15.80 1.67 29.98
CA SER A 412 -15.03 2.08 28.80
C SER A 412 -13.60 1.56 28.86
N TYR A 413 -12.85 1.73 27.76
CA TYR A 413 -11.40 1.51 27.75
C TYR A 413 -10.70 2.53 26.83
N SER A 414 -9.44 2.82 27.14
CA SER A 414 -8.51 3.48 26.22
C SER A 414 -7.49 2.46 25.73
N ALA A 415 -7.03 2.56 24.48
CA ALA A 415 -5.97 1.72 23.92
C ALA A 415 -4.64 2.46 23.72
N THR A 416 -4.61 3.78 23.85
CA THR A 416 -3.45 4.61 23.49
C THR A 416 -3.29 5.77 24.48
N PRO A 417 -2.09 6.06 25.01
CA PRO A 417 -0.81 5.38 24.73
C PRO A 417 -0.70 3.98 25.36
N ASN A 418 -1.49 3.68 26.39
CA ASN A 418 -1.55 2.38 27.05
C ASN A 418 -3.00 1.92 27.15
N LEU A 419 -3.20 0.59 27.22
CA LEU A 419 -4.53 0.05 27.47
C LEU A 419 -4.94 0.29 28.93
N ILE A 420 -6.04 1.01 29.15
CA ILE A 420 -6.64 1.26 30.47
C ILE A 420 -8.11 0.83 30.42
N LEU A 421 -8.55 0.03 31.38
CA LEU A 421 -9.97 -0.26 31.59
C LEU A 421 -10.57 0.71 32.60
N SER A 422 -11.68 1.35 32.25
CA SER A 422 -12.44 2.20 33.16
C SER A 422 -13.66 1.45 33.69
N LEU A 423 -13.80 1.41 35.01
CA LEU A 423 -14.88 0.70 35.70
C LEU A 423 -15.61 1.63 36.66
N SER A 424 -16.90 1.38 36.89
CA SER A 424 -17.63 1.94 38.04
C SER A 424 -17.81 0.87 39.10
N GLY A 425 -17.38 1.11 40.33
CA GLY A 425 -17.37 0.08 41.38
C GLY A 425 -16.73 0.52 42.69
N SER A 426 -16.17 -0.43 43.43
CA SER A 426 -15.59 -0.20 44.76
C SER A 426 -14.45 -1.16 45.08
N ILE A 427 -13.69 -0.86 46.13
CA ILE A 427 -12.69 -1.76 46.70
C ILE A 427 -13.39 -2.80 47.57
N SER A 428 -13.25 -4.08 47.22
CA SER A 428 -13.81 -5.21 47.99
C SER A 428 -12.85 -5.73 49.05
N LYS A 429 -11.54 -5.55 48.87
CA LYS A 429 -10.52 -5.82 49.90
C LYS A 429 -9.41 -4.76 49.86
N PRO A 430 -8.93 -4.26 51.01
CA PRO A 430 -9.35 -4.61 52.37
C PRO A 430 -10.76 -4.10 52.72
N ASP A 431 -11.45 -4.80 53.61
CA ASP A 431 -12.75 -4.43 54.18
C ASP A 431 -12.71 -4.63 55.72
N PRO A 432 -12.85 -3.57 56.55
CA PRO A 432 -13.08 -2.18 56.17
C PRO A 432 -11.84 -1.49 55.58
N LEU A 433 -12.08 -0.46 54.77
CA LEU A 433 -11.02 0.45 54.29
C LEU A 433 -10.40 1.24 55.46
N PRO A 434 -9.11 1.61 55.38
CA PRO A 434 -8.43 2.32 56.46
C PRO A 434 -9.06 3.68 56.74
N ASP A 435 -9.26 4.00 58.02
CA ASP A 435 -9.82 5.28 58.47
C ASP A 435 -8.84 6.46 58.31
N LYS A 436 -7.54 6.17 58.27
CA LYS A 436 -6.46 7.15 58.11
C LYS A 436 -5.36 6.58 57.21
N PRO A 437 -4.63 7.42 56.45
CA PRO A 437 -3.49 6.96 55.65
C PRO A 437 -2.44 6.27 56.51
N GLU A 438 -1.88 5.16 56.05
CA GLU A 438 -0.77 4.49 56.75
C GLU A 438 0.46 5.40 56.81
N VAL A 439 0.91 5.74 58.02
CA VAL A 439 2.17 6.47 58.23
C VAL A 439 3.32 5.47 58.05
N LYS A 440 3.89 5.37 56.84
CA LYS A 440 5.11 4.59 56.63
C LYS A 440 6.19 5.10 57.59
N ALA A 441 6.59 4.25 58.55
CA ALA A 441 7.59 4.61 59.56
C ALA A 441 8.88 5.07 58.86
N LYS A 442 9.41 6.24 59.23
CA LYS A 442 10.71 6.72 58.73
C LYS A 442 11.75 5.62 58.98
N PRO A 443 12.58 5.25 57.99
CA PRO A 443 13.64 4.28 58.21
C PRO A 443 14.52 4.76 59.37
N LYS A 444 14.73 3.90 60.37
CA LYS A 444 15.60 4.20 61.51
C LYS A 444 16.97 4.67 60.97
N PRO A 445 17.51 5.81 61.46
CA PRO A 445 18.82 6.27 61.02
C PRO A 445 19.85 5.15 61.24
N LYS A 446 20.64 4.86 60.20
CA LYS A 446 21.75 3.89 60.30
C LYS A 446 22.63 4.28 61.50
N PRO A 447 22.98 3.35 62.40
CA PRO A 447 23.91 3.64 63.47
C PRO A 447 25.21 4.17 62.88
N ALA A 448 25.71 5.28 63.44
CA ALA A 448 26.96 5.90 62.99
C ALA A 448 28.09 4.86 62.99
N PRO A 449 28.95 4.83 61.95
CA PRO A 449 30.04 3.87 61.89
C PRO A 449 30.96 4.06 63.11
N ARG A 450 31.11 3.00 63.91
CA ARG A 450 32.06 2.97 65.03
C ARG A 450 33.44 3.34 64.51
N LYS A 451 34.00 4.47 64.98
CA LYS A 451 35.39 4.85 64.74
C LYS A 451 36.29 3.72 65.21
N ARG A 452 37.06 3.15 64.28
CA ARG A 452 38.10 2.14 64.53
C ARG A 452 39.17 2.75 65.45
N PRO A 453 39.64 2.07 66.51
CA PRO A 453 40.73 2.57 67.34
C PRO A 453 42.03 2.69 66.51
N ALA A 454 42.75 3.78 66.70
CA ALA A 454 44.03 4.03 66.03
C ALA A 454 45.06 2.97 66.45
N ARG A 455 45.59 2.23 65.48
CA ARG A 455 46.68 1.27 65.71
C ARG A 455 47.98 2.07 65.90
N ARG A 456 48.46 2.14 67.14
CA ARG A 456 49.76 2.68 67.53
C ARG A 456 50.86 1.94 66.77
N LYS A 457 51.59 2.64 65.90
CA LYS A 457 52.83 2.13 65.29
C LYS A 457 53.87 1.96 66.38
N THR A 458 54.25 0.73 66.68
CA THR A 458 55.46 0.39 67.42
C THR A 458 56.65 0.61 66.52
N THR A 459 57.52 1.54 66.92
CA THR A 459 58.92 1.63 66.48
C THR A 459 59.71 0.46 67.07
N GLY A 460 60.58 -0.17 66.30
CA GLY A 460 61.41 -1.25 66.81
C GLY A 460 62.37 -1.85 65.78
N ARG A 461 63.57 -1.23 65.73
CA ARG A 461 64.89 -1.67 65.24
C ARG A 461 65.06 -2.10 63.78
#